data_AF-A0A212F0N8-F1
#
_entry.id   AF-A0A212F0N8-F1
#
_cell.length_a   1.000
_cell.length_b   1.000
_cell.length_c   1.000
_cell.angle_alpha   90.00
_cell.angle_beta   90.00
_cell.angle_gamma   90.00
#
_symmetry.space_group_name_H-M   'P 1'
#
loop_
_entity.id
_entity.type
_entity.pdbx_description
1 polymer ?
#
loop_
_entity_poly.entity_id
_entity_poly.type
_entity_poly.pdbx_seq_one_letter_code
_entity_poly.pdbx_strand_id
1 'polypeptide(L)'
;MKYEALEFKPRIKWPDLLVQLCLHSTTVYGFYLILVNRVKLYTILFVFFTIYTSGFGITAGVHRLWSHRAYKANLPLRILLALLFTVTGQRDIYTWALDHRVHHKYTETVADPHDVRRGFWFAHVGWLVLTPHPAVEDRRISLRKTSLDLLADPVVRWQKIFFIPLFVLLNVFLPIAIPVYFWHESYINSFVLSFVTRFTITLNIAYSVNSFAHMWGNKPYDRFIKSVENRIVSLAALGEGWHNYHHVFPWDYRTSELGMINISTTFIDAFAKIGWAYDLKVATNEMIRNRARRNGDRSLRHLEEPDPSVSSE
;
A
#
# COMPACT_ATOMS: atom_id res chain seq x y z
N MET A 1 18.10 10.68 19.04
CA MET A 1 19.25 11.58 19.29
C MET A 1 20.35 11.56 18.22
N LYS A 2 21.19 10.52 18.04
CA LYS A 2 22.37 10.58 17.11
C LYS A 2 22.05 11.12 15.70
N TYR A 3 20.90 10.74 15.13
CA TYR A 3 20.53 11.11 13.76
C TYR A 3 19.55 12.28 13.64
N GLU A 4 18.87 12.67 14.73
CA GLU A 4 17.86 13.74 14.66
C GLU A 4 18.49 15.13 14.62
N ALA A 5 19.68 15.27 15.21
CA ALA A 5 20.47 16.50 15.18
C ALA A 5 21.41 16.58 13.96
N LEU A 6 21.41 15.58 13.08
CA LEU A 6 22.26 15.57 11.90
C LEU A 6 21.68 16.52 10.84
N GLU A 7 22.44 17.53 10.43
CA GLU A 7 22.09 18.32 9.25
C GLU A 7 22.30 17.48 7.99
N PHE A 8 21.21 17.01 7.39
CA PHE A 8 21.23 16.19 6.18
C PHE A 8 20.57 16.90 5.01
N LYS A 9 21.33 17.10 3.93
CA LYS A 9 20.82 17.64 2.66
C LYS A 9 20.64 16.50 1.65
N PRO A 10 19.39 16.12 1.30
CA PRO A 10 19.16 15.05 0.34
C PRO A 10 19.65 15.45 -1.06
N ARG A 11 20.24 14.50 -1.79
CA ARG A 11 20.64 14.68 -3.19
C ARG A 11 19.63 14.03 -4.12
N ILE A 12 19.47 14.57 -5.32
CA ILE A 12 18.65 13.97 -6.37
C ILE A 12 19.35 12.72 -6.90
N LYS A 13 18.60 11.62 -6.96
CA LYS A 13 18.96 10.41 -7.68
C LYS A 13 18.45 10.54 -9.10
N TRP A 14 19.26 11.13 -9.98
CA TRP A 14 18.88 11.47 -11.35
C TRP A 14 18.26 10.32 -12.15
N PRO A 15 18.76 9.07 -12.07
CA PRO A 15 18.12 7.94 -12.76
C PRO A 15 16.69 7.69 -12.28
N ASP A 16 16.45 7.72 -10.96
CA ASP A 16 15.11 7.54 -10.39
C ASP A 16 14.17 8.67 -10.80
N LEU A 17 14.67 9.92 -10.79
CA LEU A 17 13.88 11.08 -11.23
C LEU A 17 13.50 10.97 -12.70
N LEU A 18 14.45 10.62 -13.58
CA LEU A 18 14.20 10.45 -15.01
C LEU A 18 13.16 9.36 -15.27
N VAL A 19 13.26 8.21 -14.58
CA VAL A 19 12.26 7.15 -14.67
C VAL A 19 10.88 7.66 -14.26
N GLN A 20 10.76 8.37 -13.14
CA GLN A 20 9.49 8.93 -12.70
C GLN A 20 8.93 9.93 -13.73
N LEU A 21 9.75 10.82 -14.28
CA LEU A 21 9.32 11.77 -15.31
C LEU A 21 8.83 11.07 -16.58
N CYS A 22 9.54 10.05 -17.04
CA CYS A 22 9.15 9.25 -18.21
C CYS A 22 7.83 8.51 -17.99
N LEU A 23 7.66 7.85 -16.83
CA LEU A 23 6.45 7.13 -16.47
C LEU A 23 5.23 8.06 -16.46
N HIS A 24 5.34 9.22 -15.80
CA HIS A 24 4.23 10.17 -15.69
C HIS A 24 3.93 10.87 -17.03
N SER A 25 4.95 11.25 -17.80
CA SER A 25 4.75 11.87 -19.12
C SER A 25 4.07 10.91 -20.11
N THR A 26 4.50 9.65 -20.11
CA THR A 26 3.88 8.59 -20.93
C THR A 26 2.46 8.29 -20.48
N THR A 27 2.18 8.37 -19.18
CA THR A 27 0.83 8.20 -18.63
C THR A 27 -0.11 9.33 -19.08
N VAL A 28 0.37 10.58 -19.10
CA VAL A 28 -0.40 11.70 -19.67
C VAL A 28 -0.73 11.45 -21.14
N TYR A 29 0.23 10.94 -21.91
CA TYR A 29 -0.03 10.51 -23.29
C TYR A 29 -1.03 9.34 -23.37
N GLY A 30 -0.97 8.38 -22.45
CA GLY A 30 -1.95 7.30 -22.34
C GLY A 30 -3.38 7.81 -22.10
N PHE A 31 -3.57 8.80 -21.23
CA PHE A 31 -4.87 9.45 -21.05
C PHE A 31 -5.32 10.20 -22.30
N TYR A 32 -4.42 10.90 -22.99
CA TYR A 32 -4.75 11.51 -24.28
C TYR A 32 -5.25 10.47 -25.29
N LEU A 33 -4.57 9.32 -25.42
CA LEU A 33 -5.00 8.23 -26.31
C LEU A 33 -6.39 7.69 -25.97
N ILE A 34 -6.74 7.60 -24.68
CA ILE A 34 -8.09 7.24 -24.24
C ILE A 34 -9.10 8.31 -24.68
N LEU A 35 -8.82 9.59 -24.42
CA LEU A 35 -9.72 10.70 -24.72
C LEU A 35 -10.01 10.85 -26.22
N VAL A 36 -9.02 10.64 -27.09
CA VAL A 36 -9.19 10.67 -28.54
C VAL A 36 -9.67 9.34 -29.14
N ASN A 37 -10.11 8.41 -28.28
CA ASN A 37 -10.65 7.09 -28.65
C ASN A 37 -9.70 6.28 -29.56
N ARG A 38 -8.39 6.32 -29.26
CA ARG A 38 -7.34 5.58 -29.99
C ARG A 38 -6.97 4.26 -29.33
N VAL A 39 -7.62 3.91 -28.22
CA VAL A 39 -7.40 2.67 -27.45
C VAL A 39 -8.69 1.87 -27.45
N LYS A 40 -8.59 0.55 -27.62
CA LYS A 40 -9.78 -0.32 -27.56
C LYS A 40 -10.34 -0.39 -26.14
N LEU A 41 -11.67 -0.45 -26.02
CA LEU A 41 -12.36 -0.55 -24.73
C LEU A 41 -11.84 -1.73 -23.88
N TYR A 42 -11.58 -2.89 -24.48
CA TYR A 42 -11.04 -4.06 -23.78
C TYR A 42 -9.67 -3.81 -23.16
N THR A 43 -8.82 -2.99 -23.77
CA THR A 43 -7.53 -2.59 -23.17
C THR A 43 -7.75 -1.74 -21.91
N ILE A 44 -8.71 -0.82 -21.95
CA ILE A 44 -9.05 0.04 -20.80
C ILE A 44 -9.59 -0.81 -19.65
N LEU A 45 -10.53 -1.71 -19.93
CA LEU A 45 -11.08 -2.64 -18.94
C LEU A 45 -9.99 -3.56 -18.38
N PHE A 46 -9.11 -4.10 -19.23
CA PHE A 46 -7.98 -4.93 -18.82
C PHE A 46 -7.04 -4.19 -17.87
N VAL A 47 -6.68 -2.94 -18.18
CA VAL A 47 -5.87 -2.07 -17.29
C VAL A 47 -6.56 -1.89 -15.95
N PHE A 48 -7.84 -1.51 -15.96
CA PHE A 48 -8.64 -1.29 -14.75
C PHE A 48 -8.66 -2.54 -13.86
N PHE A 49 -9.04 -3.69 -14.41
CA PHE A 49 -9.10 -4.94 -13.65
C PHE A 49 -7.72 -5.36 -13.17
N THR A 50 -6.66 -5.16 -13.95
CA THR A 50 -5.30 -5.50 -13.53
C THR A 50 -4.85 -4.64 -12.35
N ILE A 51 -5.17 -3.34 -12.31
CA ILE A 51 -4.87 -2.45 -11.18
C ILE A 51 -5.52 -2.99 -9.90
N TYR A 52 -6.83 -3.23 -9.92
CA TYR A 52 -7.55 -3.64 -8.71
C TYR A 52 -7.26 -5.08 -8.28
N THR A 53 -7.12 -6.01 -9.23
CA THR A 53 -6.76 -7.41 -8.88
C THR A 53 -5.34 -7.52 -8.33
N SER A 54 -4.36 -6.84 -8.95
CA SER A 54 -2.98 -6.82 -8.43
C SER A 54 -2.86 -6.07 -7.11
N GLY A 55 -3.76 -5.10 -6.85
CA GLY A 55 -3.87 -4.41 -5.57
C GLY A 55 -4.06 -5.33 -4.36
N PHE A 56 -4.68 -6.51 -4.51
CA PHE A 56 -4.74 -7.52 -3.44
C PHE A 56 -3.35 -8.06 -3.06
N GLY A 57 -2.42 -8.12 -4.00
CA GLY A 57 -1.03 -8.48 -3.72
C GLY A 57 -0.32 -7.48 -2.81
N ILE A 58 -0.67 -6.18 -2.90
CA ILE A 58 -0.21 -5.16 -1.96
C ILE A 58 -0.91 -5.33 -0.62
N THR A 59 -2.23 -5.18 -0.63
CA THR A 59 -3.07 -4.99 0.55
C THR A 59 -3.23 -6.27 1.38
N ALA A 60 -3.80 -7.33 0.80
CA ALA A 60 -3.92 -8.63 1.46
C ALA A 60 -2.56 -9.33 1.59
N GLY A 61 -1.69 -9.20 0.59
CA GLY A 61 -0.36 -9.81 0.56
C GLY A 61 0.68 -9.07 1.40
N VAL A 62 1.55 -8.29 0.76
CA VAL A 62 2.76 -7.78 1.41
C VAL A 62 2.48 -6.92 2.63
N HIS A 63 1.37 -6.20 2.65
CA HIS A 63 0.98 -5.37 3.77
C HIS A 63 0.45 -6.22 4.95
N ARG A 64 -0.75 -6.78 4.85
CA ARG A 64 -1.42 -7.45 5.98
C ARG A 64 -0.77 -8.81 6.34
N LEU A 65 -0.43 -9.63 5.34
CA LEU A 65 0.14 -10.96 5.57
C LEU A 65 1.61 -10.88 5.97
N TRP A 66 2.48 -10.35 5.11
CA TRP A 66 3.93 -10.44 5.32
C TRP A 66 4.48 -9.33 6.24
N SER A 67 4.00 -8.10 6.13
CA SER A 67 4.51 -7.01 6.99
C SER A 67 3.97 -7.09 8.41
N HIS A 68 2.65 -7.27 8.54
CA HIS A 68 1.95 -7.19 9.83
C HIS A 68 1.66 -8.53 10.49
N ARG A 69 1.72 -9.64 9.74
CA ARG A 69 1.36 -10.98 10.25
C ARG A 69 -0.04 -10.97 10.85
N ALA A 70 -0.97 -10.28 10.19
CA ALA A 70 -2.32 -10.05 10.66
C ALA A 70 -3.21 -11.30 10.50
N TYR A 71 -2.79 -12.22 9.61
CA TYR A 71 -3.39 -13.53 9.42
C TYR A 71 -2.34 -14.52 8.89
N LYS A 72 -2.73 -15.80 8.75
CA LYS A 72 -1.93 -16.84 8.10
C LYS A 72 -2.60 -17.31 6.82
N ALA A 73 -1.79 -17.72 5.86
CA ALA A 73 -2.24 -18.18 4.55
C ALA A 73 -1.58 -19.51 4.18
N ASN A 74 -2.34 -20.42 3.58
CA ASN A 74 -1.78 -21.65 3.03
C ASN A 74 -0.90 -21.36 1.79
N LEU A 75 -0.22 -22.39 1.27
CA LEU A 75 0.71 -22.22 0.15
C LEU A 75 0.04 -21.65 -1.13
N PRO A 76 -1.12 -22.15 -1.60
CA PRO A 76 -1.81 -21.58 -2.76
C PRO A 76 -2.09 -20.08 -2.65
N LEU A 77 -2.64 -19.61 -1.52
CA LEU A 77 -2.94 -18.20 -1.33
C LEU A 77 -1.66 -17.36 -1.27
N ARG A 78 -0.60 -17.84 -0.63
CA ARG A 78 0.70 -17.16 -0.61
C ARG A 78 1.29 -17.00 -2.01
N ILE A 79 1.22 -18.04 -2.85
CA ILE A 79 1.70 -17.97 -4.24
C ILE A 79 0.87 -16.96 -5.03
N LEU A 80 -0.46 -17.03 -4.94
CA LEU A 80 -1.36 -16.09 -5.62
C LEU A 80 -1.02 -14.63 -5.24
N LEU A 81 -0.92 -14.33 -3.95
CA LEU A 81 -0.59 -12.99 -3.46
C LEU A 81 0.81 -12.52 -3.88
N ALA A 82 1.78 -13.42 -3.95
CA ALA A 82 3.14 -13.10 -4.40
C ALA A 82 3.17 -12.75 -5.90
N LEU A 83 2.41 -13.48 -6.73
CA LEU A 83 2.26 -13.19 -8.16
C LEU A 83 1.55 -11.86 -8.38
N LEU A 84 0.41 -11.65 -7.71
CA LEU A 84 -0.34 -10.39 -7.76
C LEU A 84 0.52 -9.20 -7.31
N PHE A 85 1.30 -9.36 -6.23
CA PHE A 85 2.21 -8.32 -5.78
C PHE A 85 3.30 -8.03 -6.83
N THR A 86 3.82 -9.06 -7.50
CA THR A 86 4.82 -8.87 -8.54
C THR A 86 4.27 -8.11 -9.75
N VAL A 87 2.98 -8.29 -10.10
CA VAL A 87 2.28 -7.47 -11.12
C VAL A 87 2.23 -5.99 -10.74
N THR A 88 2.31 -5.63 -9.45
CA THR A 88 2.37 -4.22 -9.02
C THR A 88 3.73 -3.58 -9.19
N GLY A 89 4.80 -4.37 -9.29
CA GLY A 89 6.17 -3.90 -9.55
C GLY A 89 6.83 -3.10 -8.42
N GLN A 90 6.36 -3.19 -7.18
CA GLN A 90 6.86 -2.41 -6.04
C GLN A 90 8.04 -3.04 -5.30
N ARG A 91 9.01 -3.65 -6.03
CA ARG A 91 10.14 -4.45 -5.50
C ARG A 91 9.73 -5.82 -4.95
N ASP A 92 10.70 -6.58 -4.45
CA ASP A 92 10.45 -7.89 -3.83
C ASP A 92 9.76 -7.78 -2.47
N ILE A 93 9.01 -8.83 -2.11
CA ILE A 93 8.18 -8.90 -0.88
C ILE A 93 9.01 -8.58 0.36
N TYR A 94 10.22 -9.14 0.47
CA TYR A 94 11.08 -8.94 1.63
C TYR A 94 11.46 -7.46 1.77
N THR A 95 11.90 -6.84 0.68
CA THR A 95 12.36 -5.44 0.70
C THR A 95 11.22 -4.48 1.02
N TRP A 96 10.05 -4.68 0.41
CA TRP A 96 8.87 -3.85 0.70
C TRP A 96 8.41 -4.02 2.16
N ALA A 97 8.28 -5.27 2.63
CA ALA A 97 7.83 -5.54 4.00
C ALA A 97 8.80 -5.02 5.06
N LEU A 98 10.11 -5.08 4.79
CA LEU A 98 11.11 -4.50 5.67
C LEU A 98 10.94 -2.97 5.76
N ASP A 99 10.83 -2.28 4.62
CA ASP A 99 10.64 -0.82 4.60
C ASP A 99 9.33 -0.41 5.28
N HIS A 100 8.26 -1.18 5.10
CA HIS A 100 6.98 -0.95 5.77
C HIS A 100 7.07 -1.14 7.29
N ARG A 101 7.81 -2.15 7.76
CA ARG A 101 8.09 -2.34 9.20
C ARG A 101 8.93 -1.21 9.78
N VAL A 102 9.88 -0.66 9.01
CA VAL A 102 10.65 0.54 9.40
C VAL A 102 9.69 1.73 9.53
N HIS A 103 8.84 1.94 8.53
CA HIS A 103 7.84 3.00 8.55
C HIS A 103 6.97 2.92 9.81
N HIS A 104 6.30 1.80 10.10
CA HIS A 104 5.46 1.71 11.30
C HIS A 104 6.21 1.91 12.62
N LYS A 105 7.44 1.41 12.73
CA LYS A 105 8.20 1.50 13.98
C LYS A 105 8.75 2.91 14.23
N TYR A 106 9.05 3.63 13.17
CA TYR A 106 9.74 4.92 13.23
C TYR A 106 8.97 6.02 12.49
N THR A 107 7.66 5.87 12.37
CA THR A 107 6.80 6.81 11.65
C THR A 107 6.93 8.20 12.24
N GLU A 108 6.83 9.22 11.38
CA GLU A 108 7.03 10.62 11.76
C GLU A 108 8.39 10.89 12.45
N THR A 109 9.44 10.18 12.01
CA THR A 109 10.84 10.45 12.39
C THR A 109 11.74 10.51 11.15
N VAL A 110 12.99 10.97 11.32
CA VAL A 110 13.99 10.99 10.23
C VAL A 110 14.40 9.59 9.74
N ALA A 111 13.95 8.53 10.43
CA ALA A 111 14.13 7.14 10.04
C ALA A 111 12.93 6.56 9.29
N ASP A 112 11.83 7.29 9.15
CA ASP A 112 10.71 6.92 8.30
C ASP A 112 11.12 7.07 6.81
N PRO A 113 11.06 6.00 5.99
CA PRO A 113 11.43 6.08 4.58
C PRO A 113 10.67 7.16 3.80
N HIS A 114 9.41 7.43 4.19
CA HIS A 114 8.52 8.39 3.54
C HIS A 114 7.94 9.41 4.53
N ASP A 115 8.79 9.86 5.46
CA ASP A 115 8.48 10.86 6.51
C ASP A 115 7.58 12.02 6.03
N VAL A 116 6.31 11.98 6.41
CA VAL A 116 5.29 12.97 6.04
C VAL A 116 5.60 14.38 6.57
N ARG A 117 6.45 14.52 7.59
CA ARG A 117 6.87 15.83 8.12
C ARG A 117 7.68 16.64 7.11
N ARG A 118 8.24 15.97 6.09
CA ARG A 118 8.94 16.61 4.96
C ARG A 118 7.98 17.13 3.87
N GLY A 119 6.68 17.00 4.08
CA GLY A 119 5.64 17.50 3.20
C GLY A 119 5.14 16.50 2.17
N PHE A 120 4.04 16.86 1.52
CA PHE A 120 3.29 16.02 0.58
C PHE A 120 4.17 15.41 -0.51
N TRP A 121 4.93 16.25 -1.23
CA TRP A 121 5.72 15.79 -2.37
C TRP A 121 6.79 14.78 -1.97
N PHE A 122 7.37 14.93 -0.78
CA PHE A 122 8.33 13.95 -0.28
C PHE A 122 7.67 12.61 0.02
N ALA A 123 6.58 12.62 0.79
CA ALA A 123 5.88 11.39 1.19
C ALA A 123 5.20 10.67 0.02
N HIS A 124 4.76 11.41 -1.00
CA HIS A 124 4.14 10.85 -2.19
C HIS A 124 5.18 10.18 -3.11
N VAL A 125 6.17 10.92 -3.61
CA VAL A 125 7.13 10.40 -4.61
C VAL A 125 8.58 10.81 -4.36
N GLY A 126 8.80 11.90 -3.62
CA GLY A 126 10.12 12.47 -3.40
C GLY A 126 11.09 11.53 -2.69
N TRP A 127 10.59 10.64 -1.82
CA TRP A 127 11.39 9.62 -1.15
C TRP A 127 12.05 8.62 -2.11
N LEU A 128 11.48 8.43 -3.31
CA LEU A 128 12.06 7.56 -4.34
C LEU A 128 13.16 8.23 -5.14
N VAL A 129 13.11 9.56 -5.30
CA VAL A 129 14.03 10.29 -6.18
C VAL A 129 15.11 11.06 -5.40
N LEU A 130 15.03 11.05 -4.08
CA LEU A 130 16.04 11.64 -3.20
C LEU A 130 16.83 10.56 -2.45
N THR A 131 18.09 10.85 -2.14
CA THR A 131 18.87 9.97 -1.28
C THR A 131 18.23 9.87 0.11
N PRO A 132 18.06 8.66 0.67
CA PRO A 132 17.43 8.48 1.97
C PRO A 132 18.29 9.07 3.08
N HIS A 133 17.64 9.51 4.16
CA HIS A 133 18.34 9.94 5.37
C HIS A 133 19.14 8.75 5.96
N PRO A 134 20.38 8.92 6.46
CA PRO A 134 21.19 7.81 6.98
C PRO A 134 20.51 6.98 8.08
N ALA A 135 19.63 7.62 8.85
CA ALA A 135 18.81 6.92 9.86
C ALA A 135 17.91 5.83 9.28
N VAL A 136 17.40 6.03 8.05
CA VAL A 136 16.56 5.03 7.38
C VAL A 136 17.35 3.75 7.16
N GLU A 137 18.59 3.84 6.68
CA GLU A 137 19.42 2.65 6.44
C GLU A 137 19.88 1.99 7.74
N ASP A 138 20.23 2.78 8.76
CA ASP A 138 20.50 2.25 10.11
C ASP A 138 19.31 1.43 10.64
N ARG A 139 18.10 1.97 10.51
CA ARG A 139 16.88 1.29 10.99
C ARG A 139 16.48 0.09 10.14
N ARG A 140 16.73 0.10 8.83
CA ARG A 140 16.63 -1.09 7.99
C ARG A 140 17.54 -2.20 8.50
N ILE A 141 18.83 -1.92 8.69
CA ILE A 141 19.81 -2.90 9.18
C ILE A 141 19.39 -3.45 10.55
N SER A 142 18.93 -2.59 11.45
CA SER A 142 18.41 -2.99 12.77
C SER A 142 17.23 -3.97 12.63
N LEU A 143 16.23 -3.64 11.80
CA LEU A 143 15.02 -4.46 11.64
C LEU A 143 15.23 -5.73 10.80
N ARG A 144 16.30 -5.84 10.00
CA ARG A 144 16.66 -7.11 9.34
C ARG A 144 16.82 -8.24 10.36
N LYS A 145 17.43 -7.96 11.52
CA LYS A 145 17.67 -8.93 12.59
C LYS A 145 16.38 -9.47 13.21
N THR A 146 15.31 -8.67 13.20
CA THR A 146 13.99 -9.04 13.76
C THR A 146 12.97 -9.43 12.70
N SER A 147 13.35 -9.43 11.42
CA SER A 147 12.46 -9.75 10.28
C SER A 147 12.87 -11.04 9.58
N LEU A 148 13.44 -11.99 10.34
CA LEU A 148 13.87 -13.29 9.83
C LEU A 148 12.70 -14.17 9.38
N ASP A 149 11.50 -13.90 9.89
CA ASP A 149 10.25 -14.55 9.50
C ASP A 149 9.95 -14.38 8.00
N LEU A 150 10.29 -13.25 7.40
CA LEU A 150 10.13 -13.02 5.96
C LEU A 150 10.96 -14.00 5.14
N LEU A 151 12.21 -14.27 5.53
CA LEU A 151 13.08 -15.22 4.84
C LEU A 151 12.84 -16.68 5.25
N ALA A 152 12.11 -16.91 6.34
CA ALA A 152 11.64 -18.25 6.70
C ALA A 152 10.55 -18.74 5.73
N ASP A 153 9.77 -17.83 5.14
CA ASP A 153 8.76 -18.18 4.14
C ASP A 153 9.41 -18.51 2.78
N PRO A 154 9.26 -19.75 2.26
CA PRO A 154 9.85 -20.15 0.98
C PRO A 154 9.29 -19.36 -0.21
N VAL A 155 8.04 -18.88 -0.16
CA VAL A 155 7.43 -18.08 -1.25
C VAL A 155 8.11 -16.73 -1.35
N VAL A 156 8.40 -16.10 -0.21
CA VAL A 156 9.11 -14.81 -0.15
C VAL A 156 10.54 -14.95 -0.67
N ARG A 157 11.25 -16.02 -0.28
CA ARG A 157 12.60 -16.29 -0.80
C ARG A 157 12.59 -16.50 -2.31
N TRP A 158 11.67 -17.32 -2.82
CA TRP A 158 11.52 -17.58 -4.24
C TRP A 158 11.23 -16.30 -5.01
N GLN A 159 10.25 -15.51 -4.56
CA GLN A 159 9.88 -14.26 -5.22
C GLN A 159 11.04 -13.26 -5.20
N LYS A 160 11.82 -13.21 -4.12
CA LYS A 160 13.01 -12.35 -4.03
C LYS A 160 14.10 -12.73 -5.04
N ILE A 161 14.40 -14.02 -5.18
CA ILE A 161 15.42 -14.52 -6.12
C ILE A 161 14.99 -14.26 -7.57
N PHE A 162 13.73 -14.55 -7.88
CA PHE A 162 13.18 -14.45 -9.24
C PHE A 162 12.47 -13.12 -9.52
N PHE A 163 12.63 -12.09 -8.68
CA PHE A 163 11.85 -10.87 -8.80
C PHE A 163 12.00 -10.21 -10.17
N ILE A 164 13.23 -10.06 -10.66
CA ILE A 164 13.51 -9.41 -11.94
C ILE A 164 12.85 -10.15 -13.12
N PRO A 165 13.09 -11.47 -13.32
CA PRO A 165 12.43 -12.19 -14.41
C PRO A 165 10.90 -12.23 -14.25
N LEU A 166 10.37 -12.37 -13.04
CA LEU A 166 8.92 -12.32 -12.79
C LEU A 166 8.33 -10.94 -13.05
N PHE A 167 9.04 -9.86 -12.71
CA PHE A 167 8.64 -8.50 -13.02
C PHE A 167 8.57 -8.30 -14.53
N VAL A 168 9.62 -8.66 -15.27
CA VAL A 168 9.64 -8.57 -16.74
C VAL A 168 8.49 -9.37 -17.34
N LEU A 169 8.23 -10.59 -16.84
CA LEU A 169 7.15 -11.43 -17.35
C LEU A 169 5.76 -10.89 -17.00
N LEU A 170 5.48 -10.66 -15.72
CA LEU A 170 4.13 -10.42 -15.20
C LEU A 170 3.70 -8.95 -15.22
N ASN A 171 4.64 -8.01 -15.08
CA ASN A 171 4.35 -6.58 -15.05
C ASN A 171 4.52 -5.93 -16.45
N VAL A 172 5.45 -6.44 -17.26
CA VAL A 172 5.80 -5.87 -18.58
C VAL A 172 5.26 -6.73 -19.73
N PHE A 173 5.79 -7.93 -19.92
CA PHE A 173 5.55 -8.73 -21.12
C PHE A 173 4.09 -9.19 -21.24
N LEU A 174 3.53 -9.87 -20.23
CA LEU A 174 2.16 -10.36 -20.29
C LEU A 174 1.13 -9.23 -20.43
N PRO A 175 1.21 -8.13 -19.65
CA PRO A 175 0.28 -7.01 -19.83
C PRO A 175 0.34 -6.38 -21.23
N ILE A 176 1.49 -6.42 -21.91
CA ILE A 176 1.60 -5.94 -23.30
C ILE A 176 1.07 -6.97 -24.29
N ALA A 177 1.44 -8.24 -24.13
CA ALA A 177 1.13 -9.31 -25.07
C ALA A 177 -0.36 -9.65 -25.10
N ILE A 178 -1.04 -9.66 -23.95
CA ILE A 178 -2.46 -10.04 -23.83
C ILE A 178 -3.34 -9.15 -24.73
N PRO A 179 -3.30 -7.80 -24.64
CA PRO A 179 -4.12 -6.96 -25.51
C PRO A 179 -3.83 -7.09 -27.01
N VAL A 180 -2.55 -7.26 -27.35
CA VAL A 180 -2.11 -7.43 -28.74
C VAL A 180 -2.64 -8.74 -29.31
N TYR A 181 -2.56 -9.82 -28.53
CA TYR A 181 -2.94 -11.15 -28.98
C TYR A 181 -4.45 -11.37 -29.02
N PHE A 182 -5.17 -11.00 -27.95
CA PHE A 182 -6.58 -11.38 -27.78
C PHE A 182 -7.58 -10.41 -28.43
N TRP A 183 -7.23 -9.14 -28.62
CA TRP A 183 -8.13 -8.16 -29.24
C TRP A 183 -7.44 -7.19 -30.21
N HIS A 184 -6.22 -7.55 -30.65
CA HIS A 184 -5.46 -6.85 -31.68
C HIS A 184 -5.21 -5.38 -31.38
N GLU A 185 -4.95 -5.04 -30.12
CA GLU A 185 -4.46 -3.71 -29.76
C GLU A 185 -3.08 -3.46 -30.39
N SER A 186 -2.75 -2.21 -30.72
CA SER A 186 -1.41 -1.91 -31.23
C SER A 186 -0.35 -2.13 -30.16
N TYR A 187 0.86 -2.55 -30.56
CA TYR A 187 1.98 -2.72 -29.63
C TYR A 187 2.28 -1.44 -28.83
N ILE A 188 2.19 -0.28 -29.48
CA ILE A 188 2.42 1.02 -28.85
C ILE A 188 1.33 1.31 -27.80
N ASN A 189 0.05 1.18 -28.16
CA ASN A 189 -1.04 1.42 -27.21
C ASN A 189 -0.96 0.44 -26.03
N SER A 190 -0.68 -0.84 -26.30
CA SER A 190 -0.56 -1.85 -25.26
C SER A 190 0.62 -1.56 -24.32
N PHE A 191 1.77 -1.14 -24.86
CA PHE A 191 2.91 -0.68 -24.06
C PHE A 191 2.56 0.55 -23.20
N VAL A 192 1.97 1.59 -23.80
CA VAL A 192 1.65 2.85 -23.11
C VAL A 192 0.57 2.62 -22.03
N LEU A 193 -0.49 1.87 -22.33
CA LEU A 193 -1.62 1.70 -21.41
C LEU A 193 -1.41 0.54 -20.43
N SER A 194 -1.17 -0.66 -20.95
CA SER A 194 -1.18 -1.90 -20.16
C SER A 194 0.08 -2.08 -19.32
N PHE A 195 1.21 -1.50 -19.73
CA PHE A 195 2.40 -1.44 -18.90
C PHE A 195 2.53 -0.07 -18.22
N VAL A 196 2.86 0.99 -18.96
CA VAL A 196 3.33 2.24 -18.34
C VAL A 196 2.24 2.97 -17.55
N THR A 197 1.08 3.21 -18.15
CA THR A 197 -0.04 3.92 -17.51
C THR A 197 -0.58 3.13 -16.33
N ARG A 198 -0.85 1.84 -16.53
CA ARG A 198 -1.26 0.92 -15.46
C ARG A 198 -0.29 0.96 -14.27
N PHE A 199 1.01 0.78 -14.54
CA PHE A 199 2.04 0.75 -13.51
C PHE A 199 2.10 2.08 -12.75
N THR A 200 2.08 3.21 -13.47
CA THR A 200 2.11 4.55 -12.88
C THR A 200 0.89 4.83 -12.00
N ILE A 201 -0.32 4.44 -12.43
CA ILE A 201 -1.54 4.57 -11.63
C ILE A 201 -1.44 3.70 -10.37
N THR A 202 -1.03 2.44 -10.50
CA THR A 202 -0.84 1.54 -9.33
C THR A 202 0.15 2.12 -8.32
N LEU A 203 1.25 2.73 -8.78
CA LEU A 203 2.22 3.41 -7.92
C LEU A 203 1.59 4.62 -7.21
N ASN A 204 0.90 5.50 -7.93
CA ASN A 204 0.27 6.69 -7.33
C ASN A 204 -0.83 6.34 -6.32
N ILE A 205 -1.61 5.27 -6.56
CA ILE A 205 -2.56 4.75 -5.58
C ILE A 205 -1.83 4.33 -4.29
N ALA A 206 -0.75 3.57 -4.39
CA ALA A 206 0.01 3.15 -3.21
C ALA A 206 0.67 4.34 -2.50
N TYR A 207 1.25 5.29 -3.25
CA TYR A 207 1.85 6.50 -2.71
C TYR A 207 0.84 7.42 -2.03
N SER A 208 -0.44 7.35 -2.44
CA SER A 208 -1.51 8.10 -1.80
C SER A 208 -1.71 7.68 -0.34
N VAL A 209 -1.43 6.42 0.01
CA VAL A 209 -1.47 5.94 1.41
C VAL A 209 -0.40 6.63 2.25
N ASN A 210 0.82 6.75 1.73
CA ASN A 210 1.93 7.41 2.44
C ASN A 210 1.72 8.94 2.59
N SER A 211 0.90 9.54 1.72
CA SER A 211 0.73 10.99 1.63
C SER A 211 -0.65 11.45 2.08
N PHE A 212 -1.68 11.22 1.27
CA PHE A 212 -3.05 11.64 1.60
C PHE A 212 -3.54 11.06 2.93
N ALA A 213 -3.28 9.77 3.17
CA ALA A 213 -3.68 9.11 4.42
C ALA A 213 -2.77 9.41 5.63
N HIS A 214 -1.83 10.35 5.51
CA HIS A 214 -1.10 10.98 6.62
C HIS A 214 -1.35 12.50 6.74
N MET A 215 -2.19 13.09 5.88
CA MET A 215 -2.35 14.54 5.80
C MET A 215 -3.80 15.01 5.86
N TRP A 216 -4.72 14.35 5.15
CA TRP A 216 -6.09 14.83 4.99
C TRP A 216 -7.13 13.77 5.35
N GLY A 217 -7.81 13.98 6.47
CA GLY A 217 -8.81 13.07 7.02
C GLY A 217 -8.97 13.29 8.53
N ASN A 218 -9.77 12.44 9.16
CA ASN A 218 -10.03 12.50 10.60
C ASN A 218 -9.12 11.54 11.37
N LYS A 219 -9.01 11.70 12.68
CA LYS A 219 -8.19 10.88 13.59
C LYS A 219 -8.99 10.30 14.76
N PRO A 220 -10.00 9.45 14.46
CA PRO A 220 -10.92 8.92 15.46
C PRO A 220 -10.26 8.09 16.57
N TYR A 221 -9.10 7.47 16.33
CA TYR A 221 -8.48 6.53 17.26
C TYR A 221 -7.25 7.11 17.96
N ASP A 222 -6.45 7.92 17.27
CA ASP A 222 -5.33 8.63 17.87
C ASP A 222 -5.01 9.94 17.15
N ARG A 223 -5.27 11.07 17.82
CA ARG A 223 -5.04 12.41 17.28
C ARG A 223 -3.57 12.85 17.28
N PHE A 224 -2.70 12.13 18.00
CA PHE A 224 -1.29 12.50 18.19
C PHE A 224 -0.36 11.98 17.09
N ILE A 225 -0.79 10.95 16.33
CA ILE A 225 -0.09 10.46 15.13
C ILE A 225 -0.54 11.21 13.87
N LYS A 226 0.23 11.17 12.78
CA LYS A 226 -0.17 11.89 11.54
C LYS A 226 -1.15 11.11 10.67
N SER A 227 -1.20 9.78 10.75
CA SER A 227 -2.13 8.96 9.98
C SER A 227 -3.59 9.35 10.22
N VAL A 228 -4.39 9.33 9.15
CA VAL A 228 -5.78 9.79 9.11
C VAL A 228 -6.67 8.79 8.38
N GLU A 229 -7.96 8.80 8.70
CA GLU A 229 -8.99 8.09 7.94
C GLU A 229 -9.36 8.88 6.69
N ASN A 230 -9.13 8.31 5.51
CA ASN A 230 -9.43 8.92 4.22
C ASN A 230 -10.24 7.98 3.32
N ARG A 231 -11.51 8.34 3.06
CA ARG A 231 -12.46 7.54 2.28
C ARG A 231 -12.06 7.37 0.82
N ILE A 232 -11.47 8.40 0.21
CA ILE A 232 -11.05 8.37 -1.20
C ILE A 232 -9.88 7.40 -1.36
N VAL A 233 -8.89 7.49 -0.46
CA VAL A 233 -7.78 6.53 -0.42
C VAL A 233 -8.30 5.12 -0.15
N SER A 234 -9.29 4.96 0.73
CA SER A 234 -9.87 3.65 1.03
C SER A 234 -10.52 3.03 -0.21
N LEU A 235 -11.27 3.81 -1.00
CA LEU A 235 -11.84 3.33 -2.26
C LEU A 235 -10.76 2.97 -3.29
N ALA A 236 -9.77 3.85 -3.49
CA ALA A 236 -8.73 3.65 -4.50
C ALA A 236 -7.76 2.50 -4.14
N ALA A 237 -7.41 2.38 -2.86
CA ALA A 237 -6.45 1.41 -2.33
C ALA A 237 -7.13 0.24 -1.59
N LEU A 238 -8.34 -0.15 -2.02
CA LEU A 238 -9.02 -1.38 -1.58
C LEU A 238 -9.24 -1.53 -0.06
N GLY A 239 -9.27 -0.42 0.69
CA GLY A 239 -9.47 -0.41 2.14
C GLY A 239 -8.33 0.22 2.94
N GLU A 240 -7.17 0.51 2.32
CA GLU A 240 -5.98 1.01 3.05
C GLU A 240 -6.02 2.49 3.45
N GLY A 241 -7.13 3.18 3.16
CA GLY A 241 -7.35 4.57 3.58
C GLY A 241 -7.78 4.72 5.04
N TRP A 242 -8.09 3.63 5.73
CA TRP A 242 -8.43 3.64 7.16
C TRP A 242 -7.17 3.66 8.03
N HIS A 243 -6.35 4.68 7.81
CA HIS A 243 -4.94 4.64 8.17
C HIS A 243 -4.67 5.04 9.63
N ASN A 244 -5.56 5.84 10.24
CA ASN A 244 -5.47 6.13 11.68
C ASN A 244 -5.72 4.86 12.49
N TYR A 245 -6.76 4.09 12.14
CA TYR A 245 -7.03 2.78 12.72
C TYR A 245 -5.83 1.85 12.52
N HIS A 246 -5.35 1.75 11.29
CA HIS A 246 -4.27 0.85 10.93
C HIS A 246 -2.98 1.11 11.72
N HIS A 247 -2.55 2.37 11.89
CA HIS A 247 -1.36 2.68 12.68
C HIS A 247 -1.54 2.42 14.19
N VAL A 248 -2.78 2.48 14.69
CA VAL A 248 -3.10 2.16 16.08
C VAL A 248 -3.18 0.65 16.32
N PHE A 249 -3.77 -0.09 15.40
CA PHE A 249 -3.96 -1.55 15.46
C PHE A 249 -3.31 -2.24 14.23
N PRO A 250 -1.98 -2.15 14.08
CA PRO A 250 -1.29 -2.60 12.86
C PRO A 250 -1.40 -4.11 12.62
N TRP A 251 -1.72 -4.88 13.65
CA TRP A 251 -1.87 -6.33 13.58
C TRP A 251 -3.30 -6.79 13.23
N ASP A 252 -4.29 -5.90 13.19
CA ASP A 252 -5.67 -6.24 12.84
C ASP A 252 -5.78 -6.50 11.32
N TYR A 253 -6.26 -7.69 10.94
CA TYR A 253 -6.31 -8.11 9.54
C TYR A 253 -7.25 -7.24 8.70
N ARG A 254 -8.21 -6.57 9.34
CA ARG A 254 -9.20 -5.74 8.66
C ARG A 254 -8.64 -4.39 8.27
N THR A 255 -7.58 -3.92 8.93
CA THR A 255 -7.02 -2.54 8.84
C THR A 255 -8.04 -1.42 9.06
N SER A 256 -9.25 -1.74 9.51
CA SER A 256 -10.33 -0.81 9.79
C SER A 256 -11.26 -1.37 10.87
N GLU A 257 -12.08 -0.51 11.45
CA GLU A 257 -13.19 -0.93 12.31
C GLU A 257 -14.25 -1.73 11.50
N LEU A 258 -15.05 -2.55 12.20
CA LEU A 258 -16.11 -3.36 11.62
C LEU A 258 -17.17 -2.48 10.93
N GLY A 259 -17.65 -2.91 9.76
CA GLY A 259 -18.72 -2.23 9.00
C GLY A 259 -18.23 -1.15 8.03
N MET A 260 -16.94 -0.83 8.04
CA MET A 260 -16.32 0.06 7.05
C MET A 260 -16.12 -0.65 5.71
N ILE A 261 -16.25 0.09 4.61
CA ILE A 261 -15.98 -0.44 3.26
C ILE A 261 -14.49 -0.81 3.18
N ASN A 262 -14.22 -2.10 3.05
CA ASN A 262 -12.86 -2.63 2.94
C ASN A 262 -12.86 -3.87 2.04
N ILE A 263 -12.48 -3.67 0.78
CA ILE A 263 -12.54 -4.69 -0.27
C ILE A 263 -11.51 -5.79 0.02
N SER A 264 -10.33 -5.43 0.52
CA SER A 264 -9.29 -6.40 0.86
C SER A 264 -9.65 -7.26 2.07
N THR A 265 -10.39 -6.73 3.05
CA THR A 265 -10.96 -7.55 4.13
C THR A 265 -11.94 -8.59 3.57
N THR A 266 -12.84 -8.17 2.67
CA THR A 266 -13.80 -9.08 2.03
C THR A 266 -13.10 -10.17 1.22
N PHE A 267 -12.02 -9.83 0.52
CA PHE A 267 -11.18 -10.80 -0.18
C PHE A 267 -10.57 -11.83 0.78
N ILE A 268 -9.98 -11.39 1.89
CA ILE A 268 -9.40 -12.29 2.89
C ILE A 268 -10.50 -13.18 3.51
N ASP A 269 -11.66 -12.63 3.83
CA ASP A 269 -12.80 -13.38 4.40
C ASP A 269 -13.29 -14.46 3.43
N ALA A 270 -13.32 -14.19 2.12
CA ALA A 270 -13.67 -15.19 1.12
C ALA A 270 -12.66 -16.36 1.10
N PHE A 271 -11.35 -16.07 1.19
CA PHE A 271 -10.33 -17.12 1.31
C PHE A 271 -10.36 -17.83 2.66
N ALA A 272 -10.80 -17.17 3.72
CA ALA A 272 -10.97 -17.80 5.03
C ALA A 272 -12.12 -18.81 5.03
N LYS A 273 -13.24 -18.50 4.36
CA LYS A 273 -14.38 -19.42 4.19
C LYS A 273 -14.00 -20.74 3.51
N ILE A 274 -13.03 -20.72 2.61
CA ILE A 274 -12.52 -21.92 1.93
C ILE A 274 -11.26 -22.52 2.62
N GLY A 275 -10.89 -22.02 3.80
CA GLY A 275 -9.77 -22.53 4.60
C GLY A 275 -8.37 -22.14 4.09
N TRP A 276 -8.27 -21.18 3.18
CA TRP A 276 -6.97 -20.72 2.64
C TRP A 276 -6.34 -19.61 3.47
N ALA A 277 -7.15 -18.81 4.16
CA ALA A 277 -6.73 -17.86 5.18
C ALA A 277 -7.25 -18.30 6.56
N TYR A 278 -6.44 -18.11 7.61
CA TYR A 278 -6.78 -18.53 8.97
C TYR A 278 -6.00 -17.68 10.00
N ASP A 279 -6.27 -17.86 11.30
CA ASP A 279 -5.70 -17.04 12.39
C ASP A 279 -5.87 -15.52 12.15
N LEU A 280 -7.07 -15.12 11.70
CA LEU A 280 -7.42 -13.72 11.45
C LEU A 280 -7.43 -12.93 12.76
N LYS A 281 -6.49 -12.00 12.95
CA LYS A 281 -6.37 -11.23 14.19
C LYS A 281 -7.26 -9.99 14.16
N VAL A 282 -8.04 -9.78 15.22
CA VAL A 282 -9.07 -8.74 15.30
C VAL A 282 -8.95 -7.98 16.61
N ALA A 283 -8.91 -6.65 16.55
CA ALA A 283 -9.02 -5.82 17.75
C ALA A 283 -10.42 -5.91 18.34
N THR A 284 -10.49 -6.13 19.65
CA THR A 284 -11.78 -6.21 20.33
C THR A 284 -12.46 -4.84 20.32
N ASN A 285 -13.79 -4.84 20.30
CA ASN A 285 -14.56 -3.59 20.35
C ASN A 285 -14.17 -2.75 21.57
N GLU A 286 -13.91 -3.38 22.71
CA GLU A 286 -13.46 -2.69 23.91
C GLU A 286 -12.11 -1.97 23.72
N MET A 287 -11.12 -2.64 23.10
CA MET A 287 -9.82 -2.03 22.79
C MET A 287 -9.98 -0.80 21.88
N ILE A 288 -10.81 -0.93 20.84
CA ILE A 288 -11.09 0.14 19.87
C ILE A 288 -11.74 1.32 20.58
N ARG A 289 -12.81 1.07 21.36
CA ARG A 289 -13.54 2.09 22.12
C ARG A 289 -12.66 2.81 23.12
N ASN A 290 -11.90 2.07 23.92
CA ASN A 290 -11.03 2.65 24.94
C ASN A 290 -9.94 3.53 24.31
N ARG A 291 -9.38 3.10 23.16
CA ARG A 291 -8.38 3.89 22.45
C ARG A 291 -8.98 5.17 21.85
N ALA A 292 -10.14 5.07 21.20
CA ALA A 292 -10.87 6.22 20.67
C ALA A 292 -11.27 7.21 21.77
N ARG A 293 -11.80 6.74 22.91
CA ARG A 293 -12.15 7.59 24.08
C ARG A 293 -10.93 8.32 24.63
N ARG A 294 -9.78 7.64 24.75
CA ARG A 294 -8.56 8.19 25.36
C ARG A 294 -7.82 9.16 24.44
N ASN A 295 -7.61 8.77 23.17
CA ASN A 295 -6.69 9.45 22.25
C ASN A 295 -7.37 10.00 20.99
N GLY A 296 -8.63 9.65 20.71
CA GLY A 296 -9.33 10.08 19.50
C GLY A 296 -9.59 11.58 19.43
N ASP A 297 -9.86 12.08 18.22
CA ASP A 297 -10.28 13.46 17.95
C ASP A 297 -11.79 13.71 18.13
N ARG A 298 -12.53 12.71 18.64
CA ARG A 298 -13.99 12.70 18.80
C ARG A 298 -14.79 12.72 17.49
N SER A 299 -14.18 12.39 16.35
CA SER A 299 -14.93 12.24 15.09
C SER A 299 -15.77 10.95 15.02
N LEU A 300 -15.54 10.00 15.92
CA LEU A 300 -16.28 8.73 16.04
C LEU A 300 -17.66 8.97 16.68
N ARG A 301 -18.69 9.15 15.85
CA ARG A 301 -20.06 9.46 16.30
C ARG A 301 -20.82 8.28 16.92
N HIS A 302 -20.32 7.04 16.82
CA HIS A 302 -21.03 5.83 17.25
C HIS A 302 -20.72 5.37 18.69
N LEU A 303 -19.92 6.12 19.45
CA LEU A 303 -19.52 5.77 20.82
C LEU A 303 -19.92 6.81 21.88
N GLU A 304 -20.64 7.85 21.47
CA GLU A 304 -21.42 8.65 22.41
C GLU A 304 -22.57 7.75 22.88
N GLU A 305 -22.39 7.12 24.04
CA GLU A 305 -23.55 6.75 24.83
C GLU A 305 -24.35 8.05 25.04
N PRO A 306 -25.69 8.04 24.87
CA PRO A 306 -26.48 9.21 25.17
C PRO A 306 -26.16 9.64 26.60
N ASP A 307 -25.85 10.92 26.77
CA ASP A 307 -25.57 11.49 28.08
C ASP A 307 -26.75 11.16 29.02
N PRO A 308 -26.55 10.35 30.08
CA PRO A 308 -27.63 10.00 30.99
C PRO A 308 -28.19 11.22 31.74
N SER A 309 -27.52 12.37 31.68
CA SER A 309 -28.02 13.64 32.23
C SER A 309 -29.01 14.37 31.32
N VAL A 310 -29.20 13.92 30.08
CA VAL A 310 -30.25 14.43 29.19
C VAL A 310 -31.37 13.39 29.10
N SER A 311 -31.92 13.05 30.26
CA SER A 311 -33.29 12.54 30.32
C SER A 311 -34.22 13.74 30.30
N SER A 312 -35.13 13.73 29.33
CA SER A 312 -36.13 14.75 29.06
C SER A 312 -36.96 15.08 30.32
N GLU A 313 -36.78 16.29 30.82
CA GLU A 313 -37.88 17.14 31.33
C GLU A 313 -38.24 18.17 30.27
#